data_AF-X1UXA7-F1
#
_entry.id   AF-X1UXA7-F1
#
_cell.length_a   1.000
_cell.length_b   1.000
_cell.length_c   1.000
_cell.angle_alpha   90.00
_cell.angle_beta   90.00
_cell.angle_gamma   90.00
#
_symmetry.space_group_name_H-M   'P 1'
#
loop_
_entity.id
_entity.type
_entity.pdbx_description
1 polymer ?
#
loop_
_entity_poly.entity_id
_entity_poly.type
_entity_poly.pdbx_seq_one_letter_code
_entity_poly.pdbx_strand_id
1 'polypeptide(L)'
;AITWTGGKDSGLDLWIIRQVCQEDGIKIPKVMTIDEFDVFQEIHEFMGKYAKEWNLELEWCRNDDVIKAAGGKLNNIVKVSDLNERNQAELKRIGFTEDSFSFEAESYTGNHLMKTVMFNTYIERHNVKAIFQGLRRDEQVARVGDEYFEKKEAAHLIPEHVRIKPILHFTER
;
A
#
# COMPACT_ATOMS: atom_id res chain seq x y z
N ALA A 1 -0.68 -11.27 3.98
CA ALA A 1 -0.06 -10.67 2.78
C ALA A 1 1.16 -9.86 3.20
N ILE A 2 2.02 -9.45 2.27
CA ILE A 2 3.22 -8.65 2.54
C ILE A 2 3.12 -7.38 1.71
N THR A 3 3.31 -6.20 2.31
CA THR A 3 3.48 -4.96 1.53
C THR A 3 4.93 -4.82 1.11
N TRP A 4 5.19 -4.68 -0.17
CA TRP A 4 6.51 -4.42 -0.72
C TRP A 4 6.48 -3.23 -1.65
N THR A 5 7.32 -2.22 -1.37
CA THR A 5 7.37 -0.94 -2.10
C THR A 5 8.60 -0.82 -3.00
N GLY A 6 9.43 -1.85 -3.06
CA GLY A 6 10.76 -1.78 -3.71
C GLY A 6 11.81 -1.00 -2.90
N GLY A 7 11.43 -0.37 -1.78
CA GLY A 7 12.36 0.27 -0.86
C GLY A 7 13.15 -0.72 0.01
N LYS A 8 14.21 -0.23 0.65
CA LYS A 8 15.12 -1.03 1.50
C LYS A 8 14.41 -1.74 2.65
N ASP A 9 13.50 -1.07 3.36
CA ASP A 9 12.87 -1.60 4.58
C ASP A 9 11.85 -2.69 4.24
N SER A 10 10.99 -2.43 3.26
CA SER A 10 10.04 -3.43 2.76
C SER A 10 10.73 -4.57 2.00
N GLY A 11 11.88 -4.31 1.39
CA GLY A 11 12.75 -5.34 0.80
C GLY A 11 13.38 -6.26 1.85
N LEU A 12 13.88 -5.69 2.96
CA LEU A 12 14.39 -6.46 4.09
C LEU A 12 13.30 -7.30 4.74
N ASP A 13 12.12 -6.72 4.98
CA ASP A 13 10.96 -7.41 5.54
C ASP A 13 10.55 -8.62 4.66
N LEU A 14 10.39 -8.40 3.36
CA LEU A 14 10.11 -9.47 2.40
C LEU A 14 11.19 -10.55 2.40
N TRP A 15 12.47 -10.15 2.45
CA TRP A 15 13.58 -11.10 2.47
C TRP A 15 13.54 -11.99 3.72
N ILE A 16 13.33 -11.41 4.91
CA ILE A 16 13.22 -12.15 6.19
C ILE A 16 12.06 -13.14 6.12
N ILE A 17 10.86 -12.68 5.73
CA ILE A 17 9.67 -13.53 5.63
C ILE A 17 9.91 -14.67 4.65
N ARG A 18 10.57 -14.39 3.52
CA ARG A 18 10.96 -15.41 2.54
C ARG A 18 11.92 -16.45 3.14
N GLN A 19 12.93 -16.06 3.91
CA GLN A 19 13.85 -17.03 4.54
C GLN A 19 13.08 -18.01 5.44
N VAL A 20 12.26 -17.47 6.34
CA VAL A 20 11.43 -18.30 7.25
C VAL A 20 10.51 -19.22 6.46
N CYS A 21 9.87 -18.70 5.40
CA CYS A 21 9.00 -19.53 4.56
C CYS A 21 9.75 -20.70 3.89
N GLN A 22 10.99 -20.48 3.50
CA GLN A 22 11.82 -21.51 2.87
C GLN A 22 12.32 -22.55 3.88
N GLU A 23 12.75 -22.10 5.06
CA GLU A 23 13.19 -22.98 6.15
C GLU A 23 12.04 -23.88 6.63
N ASP A 24 10.84 -23.33 6.76
CA ASP A 24 9.65 -24.06 7.22
C ASP A 24 8.90 -24.80 6.10
N GLY A 25 9.31 -24.64 4.84
CA GLY A 25 8.66 -25.26 3.69
C GLY A 25 7.22 -24.77 3.44
N ILE A 26 6.90 -23.54 3.86
CA ILE A 26 5.58 -22.92 3.68
C ILE A 26 5.56 -21.98 2.47
N LYS A 27 4.39 -21.84 1.83
CA LYS A 27 4.23 -20.90 0.71
C LYS A 27 4.40 -19.46 1.20
N ILE A 28 5.23 -18.69 0.49
CA ILE A 28 5.35 -17.24 0.71
C ILE A 28 3.96 -16.59 0.56
N PRO A 29 3.50 -15.78 1.53
CA PRO A 29 2.24 -15.06 1.41
C PRO A 29 2.21 -14.16 0.17
N LYS A 30 1.01 -13.87 -0.35
CA LYS A 30 0.84 -12.91 -1.44
C LYS A 30 1.50 -11.58 -1.12
N VAL A 31 2.15 -11.00 -2.11
CA VAL A 31 2.84 -9.71 -2.01
C VAL A 31 2.00 -8.67 -2.74
N MET A 32 1.82 -7.51 -2.13
CA MET A 32 1.19 -6.37 -2.77
C MET A 32 2.14 -5.19 -2.83
N THR A 33 2.01 -4.42 -3.91
CA THR A 33 2.60 -3.10 -4.04
C THR A 33 1.51 -2.11 -4.45
N ILE A 34 1.74 -0.83 -4.18
CA ILE A 34 0.87 0.26 -4.61
C ILE A 34 1.62 1.05 -5.67
N ASP A 35 1.00 1.23 -6.84
CA ASP A 35 1.48 2.12 -7.90
C ASP A 35 0.66 3.40 -7.85
N GLU A 36 1.32 4.51 -7.54
CA GLU A 36 0.72 5.83 -7.38
C GLU A 36 0.77 6.65 -8.66
N PHE A 37 1.28 6.08 -9.75
CA PHE A 37 1.46 6.73 -11.05
C PHE A 37 2.53 7.85 -11.05
N ASP A 38 3.39 7.89 -10.04
CA ASP A 38 4.52 8.83 -9.87
C ASP A 38 5.79 8.11 -9.38
N VAL A 39 6.07 6.94 -9.96
CA VAL A 39 7.12 6.03 -9.53
C VAL A 39 8.23 5.90 -10.57
N PHE A 40 9.48 5.85 -10.10
CA PHE A 40 10.64 5.64 -10.95
C PHE A 40 10.59 4.28 -11.64
N GLN A 41 10.90 4.26 -12.94
CA GLN A 41 10.89 3.03 -13.75
C GLN A 41 11.87 1.98 -13.20
N GLU A 42 13.00 2.42 -12.65
CA GLU A 42 14.02 1.56 -12.03
C GLU A 42 13.46 0.76 -10.86
N ILE A 43 12.49 1.30 -10.11
CA ILE A 43 11.81 0.59 -9.03
C ILE A 43 10.93 -0.52 -9.61
N HIS A 44 10.19 -0.24 -10.68
CA HIS A 44 9.37 -1.26 -11.36
C HIS A 44 10.22 -2.40 -11.93
N GLU A 45 11.35 -2.06 -12.55
CA GLU A 45 12.30 -3.05 -13.09
C GLU A 45 12.91 -3.90 -11.98
N PHE A 46 13.35 -3.26 -10.89
CA PHE A 46 13.86 -3.94 -9.70
C PHE A 46 12.83 -4.93 -9.12
N MET A 47 11.60 -4.46 -8.91
CA MET A 47 10.54 -5.30 -8.34
C MET A 47 10.17 -6.44 -9.28
N GLY A 48 10.06 -6.16 -10.59
CA GLY A 48 9.76 -7.16 -11.61
C GLY A 48 10.83 -8.24 -11.74
N LYS A 49 12.11 -7.88 -11.61
CA LYS A 49 13.22 -8.84 -11.57
C LYS A 49 13.08 -9.80 -10.39
N TYR A 50 12.98 -9.28 -9.16
CA TYR A 50 12.96 -10.12 -7.96
C TYR A 50 11.64 -10.86 -7.75
N ALA A 51 10.51 -10.34 -8.24
CA ALA A 51 9.27 -11.10 -8.27
C ALA A 51 9.39 -12.40 -9.08
N LYS A 52 10.08 -12.35 -10.22
CA LYS A 52 10.36 -13.55 -11.02
C LYS A 52 11.41 -14.45 -10.37
N GLU A 53 12.53 -13.87 -9.94
CA GLU A 53 13.65 -14.61 -9.34
C GLU A 53 13.26 -15.34 -8.06
N TRP A 54 12.38 -14.74 -7.24
CA TRP A 54 11.91 -15.32 -5.99
C TRP A 54 10.56 -16.02 -6.10
N ASN A 55 9.99 -16.12 -7.30
CA ASN A 55 8.68 -16.74 -7.57
C ASN A 55 7.56 -16.17 -6.67
N LEU A 56 7.47 -14.84 -6.61
CA LEU A 56 6.48 -14.14 -5.78
C LEU A 56 5.14 -14.00 -6.52
N GLU A 57 4.05 -14.20 -5.79
CA GLU A 57 2.72 -13.76 -6.22
C GLU A 57 2.58 -12.26 -5.91
N LEU A 58 3.16 -11.41 -6.77
CA LEU A 58 3.14 -9.95 -6.65
C LEU A 58 1.93 -9.35 -7.39
N GLU A 59 1.12 -8.58 -6.68
CA GLU A 59 0.01 -7.80 -7.23
C GLU A 59 0.27 -6.29 -7.17
N TRP A 60 0.10 -5.62 -8.31
CA TRP A 60 0.18 -4.17 -8.44
C TRP A 60 -1.21 -3.56 -8.19
N CYS A 61 -1.36 -2.85 -7.08
CA CYS A 61 -2.59 -2.17 -6.73
C CYS A 61 -2.52 -0.72 -7.19
N ARG A 62 -3.37 -0.34 -8.13
CA ARG A 62 -3.38 1.00 -8.72
C ARG A 62 -4.81 1.50 -8.86
N ASN A 63 -5.02 2.77 -8.55
CA ASN A 63 -6.34 3.39 -8.71
C ASN A 63 -6.52 3.88 -10.16
N ASP A 64 -6.78 2.94 -11.07
CA ASP A 64 -6.99 3.24 -12.50
C ASP A 64 -8.18 4.18 -12.75
N ASP A 65 -9.14 4.23 -11.84
CA ASP A 65 -10.30 5.15 -11.91
C ASP A 65 -9.87 6.61 -11.81
N VAL A 66 -9.01 6.93 -10.83
CA VAL A 66 -8.43 8.28 -10.67
C VAL A 66 -7.53 8.63 -11.86
N ILE A 67 -6.66 7.71 -12.28
CA ILE A 67 -5.75 7.93 -13.41
C ILE A 67 -6.54 8.22 -14.68
N LYS A 68 -7.60 7.46 -14.94
CA LYS A 68 -8.48 7.66 -16.09
C LYS A 68 -9.19 9.02 -16.00
N ALA A 69 -9.73 9.38 -14.85
CA ALA A 69 -10.39 10.68 -14.64
C ALA A 69 -9.41 11.86 -14.80
N ALA A 70 -8.14 11.66 -14.46
CA ALA A 70 -7.07 12.64 -14.69
C ALA A 70 -6.56 12.66 -16.14
N GLY A 71 -7.05 11.80 -17.04
CA GLY A 71 -6.55 11.67 -18.40
C GLY A 71 -5.12 11.11 -18.48
N GLY A 72 -4.70 10.32 -17.49
CA GLY A 72 -3.39 9.67 -17.46
C GLY A 72 -2.21 10.61 -17.22
N LYS A 73 -2.43 11.74 -16.53
CA LYS A 73 -1.38 12.73 -16.29
C LYS A 73 -1.48 13.31 -14.87
N LEU A 74 -0.35 13.38 -14.17
CA LEU A 74 -0.23 14.06 -12.88
C LEU A 74 -0.55 15.56 -13.02
N ASN A 75 -1.05 16.15 -11.93
CA ASN A 75 -1.48 17.54 -11.81
C ASN A 75 -2.69 17.93 -12.67
N ASN A 76 -3.29 17.00 -13.41
CA ASN A 76 -4.57 17.26 -14.07
C ASN A 76 -5.71 17.30 -13.06
N ILE A 77 -6.71 18.11 -13.34
CA ILE A 77 -7.91 18.23 -12.49
C ILE A 77 -8.78 16.99 -12.68
N VAL A 78 -9.14 16.36 -11.57
CA VAL A 78 -10.09 15.26 -11.46
C VAL A 78 -11.39 15.78 -10.88
N LYS A 79 -12.52 15.58 -11.57
CA LYS A 79 -13.84 15.87 -11.01
C LYS A 79 -14.32 14.69 -10.19
N VAL A 80 -14.90 14.96 -9.03
CA VAL A 80 -15.45 13.92 -8.14
C VAL A 80 -16.57 13.15 -8.82
N SER A 81 -17.38 13.83 -9.65
CA SER A 81 -18.44 13.20 -10.44
C SER A 81 -17.95 12.16 -11.44
N ASP A 82 -16.69 12.23 -11.85
CA ASP A 82 -16.11 11.36 -12.89
C ASP A 82 -15.48 10.09 -12.28
N LEU A 83 -15.43 10.01 -10.94
CA LEU A 83 -14.93 8.86 -10.19
C LEU A 83 -16.04 7.83 -9.96
N ASN A 84 -15.65 6.58 -9.70
CA ASN A 84 -16.59 5.53 -9.34
C ASN A 84 -17.19 5.72 -7.92
N GLU A 85 -18.25 4.96 -7.63
CA GLU A 85 -18.97 5.04 -6.35
C GLU A 85 -18.07 4.82 -5.12
N ARG A 86 -17.08 3.92 -5.22
CA ARG A 86 -16.16 3.64 -4.10
C ARG A 86 -15.29 4.85 -3.81
N ASN A 87 -14.67 5.46 -4.82
CA ASN A 87 -13.81 6.62 -4.66
C ASN A 87 -14.60 7.85 -4.18
N GLN A 88 -15.81 8.07 -4.69
CA GLN A 88 -16.70 9.13 -4.19
C GLN A 88 -17.07 8.93 -2.71
N ALA A 89 -17.39 7.70 -2.32
CA ALA A 89 -17.70 7.38 -0.91
C ALA A 89 -16.48 7.56 0.01
N GLU A 90 -15.29 7.21 -0.47
CA GLU A 90 -14.02 7.41 0.24
C GLU A 90 -13.69 8.90 0.45
N LEU A 91 -13.90 9.73 -0.57
CA LEU A 91 -13.75 11.19 -0.46
C LEU A 91 -14.70 11.78 0.58
N LYS A 92 -15.97 11.38 0.54
CA LYS A 92 -16.95 11.79 1.56
C LYS A 92 -16.53 11.34 2.97
N ARG A 93 -15.99 10.12 3.10
CA ARG A 93 -15.55 9.56 4.39
C ARG A 93 -14.39 10.35 5.01
N ILE A 94 -13.49 10.90 4.21
CA ILE A 94 -12.38 11.74 4.70
C ILE A 94 -12.76 13.23 4.84
N GLY A 95 -14.04 13.58 4.63
CA GLY A 95 -14.54 14.95 4.77
C GLY A 95 -14.17 15.86 3.60
N PHE A 96 -13.87 15.31 2.42
CA PHE A 96 -13.62 16.10 1.22
C PHE A 96 -14.95 16.71 0.71
N THR A 97 -14.98 18.03 0.51
CA THR A 97 -16.21 18.77 0.19
C THR A 97 -16.19 19.48 -1.16
N GLU A 98 -15.05 19.49 -1.87
CA GLU A 98 -14.94 20.15 -3.17
C GLU A 98 -15.42 19.23 -4.30
N ASP A 99 -15.77 19.81 -5.45
CA ASP A 99 -16.24 19.05 -6.61
C ASP A 99 -15.10 18.51 -7.48
N SER A 100 -13.86 18.92 -7.20
CA SER A 100 -12.66 18.50 -7.95
C SER A 100 -11.38 18.66 -7.15
N PHE A 101 -10.32 17.97 -7.55
CA PHE A 101 -8.96 18.12 -6.99
C PHE A 101 -7.89 17.96 -8.07
N SER A 102 -6.68 18.43 -7.81
CA SER A 102 -5.49 18.18 -8.64
C SER A 102 -4.95 16.77 -8.37
N PHE A 103 -4.69 15.97 -9.41
CA PHE A 103 -4.12 14.63 -9.25
C PHE A 103 -2.62 14.69 -8.88
N GLU A 104 -2.38 14.90 -7.59
CA GLU A 104 -1.05 14.95 -6.97
C GLU A 104 -0.93 13.78 -6.00
N ALA A 105 -0.04 12.81 -6.29
CA ALA A 105 0.13 11.59 -5.50
C ALA A 105 0.43 11.89 -4.02
N GLU A 106 1.21 12.93 -3.75
CA GLU A 106 1.64 13.33 -2.40
C GLU A 106 0.66 14.28 -1.67
N SER A 107 -0.43 14.70 -2.32
CA SER A 107 -1.48 15.46 -1.66
C SER A 107 -2.24 14.59 -0.64
N TYR A 108 -2.97 15.20 0.31
CA TYR A 108 -3.79 14.43 1.26
C TYR A 108 -4.82 13.54 0.54
N THR A 109 -5.53 14.10 -0.44
CA THR A 109 -6.52 13.40 -1.25
C THR A 109 -5.90 12.35 -2.16
N GLY A 110 -4.77 12.67 -2.80
CA GLY A 110 -4.02 11.73 -3.64
C GLY A 110 -3.51 10.55 -2.83
N ASN A 111 -2.85 10.79 -1.70
CA ASN A 111 -2.40 9.75 -0.79
C ASN A 111 -3.55 8.84 -0.34
N HIS A 112 -4.71 9.43 -0.01
CA HIS A 112 -5.88 8.65 0.39
C HIS A 112 -6.35 7.73 -0.74
N LEU A 113 -6.63 8.27 -1.93
CA LEU A 113 -7.18 7.52 -3.06
C LEU A 113 -6.18 6.53 -3.67
N MET A 114 -4.91 6.90 -3.78
CA MET A 114 -3.88 6.06 -4.41
C MET A 114 -3.35 5.01 -3.44
N LYS A 115 -3.16 5.34 -2.14
CA LYS A 115 -2.61 4.40 -1.15
C LYS A 115 -3.71 3.72 -0.34
N THR A 116 -4.46 4.49 0.43
CA THR A 116 -5.35 3.94 1.47
C THR A 116 -6.50 3.13 0.86
N VAL A 117 -7.14 3.66 -0.20
CA VAL A 117 -8.22 2.93 -0.89
C VAL A 117 -7.69 1.66 -1.54
N MET A 118 -6.53 1.71 -2.19
CA MET A 118 -5.92 0.53 -2.81
C MET A 118 -5.50 -0.54 -1.80
N PHE A 119 -4.99 -0.13 -0.66
CA PHE A 119 -4.68 -1.01 0.46
C PHE A 119 -5.94 -1.69 1.02
N ASN A 120 -6.98 -0.92 1.33
CA ASN A 120 -8.22 -1.47 1.89
C ASN A 120 -8.93 -2.40 0.90
N THR A 121 -9.05 -2.00 -0.36
CA THR A 121 -9.67 -2.84 -1.40
C THR A 121 -8.86 -4.11 -1.68
N TYR A 122 -7.54 -4.10 -1.55
CA TYR A 122 -6.74 -5.33 -1.60
C TYR A 122 -7.07 -6.27 -0.45
N ILE A 123 -7.14 -5.76 0.78
CA ILE A 123 -7.50 -6.56 1.96
C ILE A 123 -8.92 -7.15 1.81
N GLU A 124 -9.88 -6.35 1.36
CA GLU A 124 -11.26 -6.77 1.12
C GLU A 124 -11.34 -7.90 0.06
N ARG A 125 -10.75 -7.69 -1.12
CA ARG A 125 -10.82 -8.64 -2.25
C ARG A 125 -10.16 -9.99 -1.94
N HIS A 126 -9.08 -9.98 -1.19
CA HIS A 126 -8.33 -11.21 -0.85
C HIS A 126 -8.64 -11.73 0.56
N ASN A 127 -9.60 -11.12 1.28
CA ASN A 127 -9.96 -11.47 2.66
C ASN A 127 -8.73 -11.58 3.59
N VAL A 128 -7.80 -10.64 3.47
CA VAL A 128 -6.52 -10.66 4.20
C VAL A 128 -6.75 -10.43 5.68
N LYS A 129 -6.34 -11.39 6.52
CA LYS A 129 -6.46 -11.26 7.99
C LYS A 129 -5.27 -10.59 8.65
N ALA A 130 -4.10 -10.73 8.06
CA ALA A 130 -2.87 -10.13 8.54
C ALA A 130 -1.97 -9.66 7.38
N ILE A 131 -1.32 -8.53 7.59
CA ILE A 131 -0.46 -7.89 6.59
C ILE A 131 0.86 -7.43 7.22
N PHE A 132 1.97 -7.88 6.64
CA PHE A 132 3.32 -7.49 7.04
C PHE A 132 3.69 -6.14 6.43
N GLN A 133 4.32 -5.30 7.22
CA GLN A 133 4.76 -3.95 6.85
C GLN A 133 6.19 -3.71 7.35
N GLY A 134 7.07 -3.27 6.44
CA GLY A 134 8.42 -2.85 6.75
C GLY A 134 8.45 -1.44 7.35
N LEU A 135 8.09 -1.32 8.64
CA LEU A 135 8.10 -0.05 9.39
C LEU A 135 9.09 -0.17 10.57
N ARG A 136 9.74 0.94 10.93
CA ARG A 136 10.65 1.03 12.08
C ARG A 136 10.29 2.19 13.00
N ARG A 137 10.63 2.05 14.29
CA ARG A 137 10.38 3.09 15.30
C ARG A 137 11.22 4.35 15.09
N ASP A 138 12.40 4.22 14.49
CA ASP A 138 13.34 5.33 14.29
C ASP A 138 13.04 6.19 13.05
N GLU A 139 12.09 5.78 12.20
CA GLU A 139 11.77 6.48 10.95
C GLU A 139 11.07 7.82 11.15
N GLN A 140 10.13 7.88 12.10
CA GLN A 140 9.29 9.04 12.35
C GLN A 140 8.88 9.08 13.83
N VAL A 141 8.78 10.28 14.41
CA VAL A 141 8.37 10.48 15.82
C VAL A 141 7.04 9.80 16.13
N ALA A 142 6.09 9.81 15.17
CA ALA A 142 4.79 9.16 15.33
C ALA A 142 4.86 7.63 15.49
N ARG A 143 5.98 6.99 15.09
CA ARG A 143 6.16 5.53 15.13
C ARG A 143 6.92 5.05 16.36
N VAL A 144 7.40 5.94 17.23
CA VAL A 144 8.21 5.56 18.41
C VAL A 144 7.47 4.57 19.33
N GLY A 145 6.15 4.76 19.47
CA GLY A 145 5.28 3.92 20.28
C GLY A 145 4.60 2.77 19.52
N ASP A 146 5.02 2.47 18.29
CA ASP A 146 4.40 1.39 17.52
C ASP A 146 4.62 0.04 18.21
N GLU A 147 3.55 -0.75 18.22
CA GLU A 147 3.55 -2.16 18.62
C GLU A 147 3.79 -3.06 17.41
N TYR A 148 4.39 -4.23 17.64
CA TYR A 148 4.69 -5.22 16.59
C TYR A 148 3.42 -5.74 15.90
N PHE A 149 2.34 -5.85 16.66
CA PHE A 149 1.03 -6.31 16.21
C PHE A 149 0.00 -5.25 16.52
N GLU A 150 -0.70 -4.79 15.48
CA GLU A 150 -1.72 -3.77 15.60
C GLU A 150 -3.02 -4.28 14.99
N LYS A 151 -4.04 -4.50 15.83
CA LYS A 151 -5.37 -4.87 15.36
C LYS A 151 -6.08 -3.62 14.84
N LYS A 152 -6.54 -3.67 13.60
CA LYS A 152 -7.45 -2.69 13.00
C LYS A 152 -8.84 -3.25 13.01
N GLU A 153 -9.72 -2.66 13.82
CA GLU A 153 -11.14 -2.98 13.83
C GLU A 153 -11.81 -2.56 12.52
N ALA A 154 -12.86 -3.29 12.13
CA ALA A 154 -13.66 -2.93 10.96
C ALA A 154 -14.34 -1.57 11.18
N ALA A 155 -14.37 -0.77 10.13
CA ALA A 155 -15.19 0.45 10.05
C ALA A 155 -15.72 0.62 8.62
N HIS A 156 -16.50 1.67 8.37
CA HIS A 156 -17.02 1.94 7.03
C HIS A 156 -15.87 2.08 6.02
N LEU A 157 -15.82 1.21 5.02
CA LEU A 157 -14.78 1.13 3.97
C LEU A 157 -13.36 0.84 4.49
N ILE A 158 -13.24 0.38 5.73
CA ILE A 158 -11.98 -0.04 6.36
C ILE A 158 -12.16 -1.49 6.81
N PRO A 159 -11.53 -2.46 6.14
CA PRO A 159 -11.64 -3.86 6.53
C PRO A 159 -10.89 -4.15 7.83
N GLU A 160 -11.41 -5.08 8.63
CA GLU A 160 -10.68 -5.62 9.79
C GLU A 160 -9.43 -6.36 9.32
N HIS A 161 -8.29 -6.09 9.97
CA HIS A 161 -7.03 -6.79 9.73
C HIS A 161 -6.04 -6.58 10.89
N VAL A 162 -4.98 -7.39 10.93
CA VAL A 162 -3.83 -7.17 11.80
C VAL A 162 -2.65 -6.66 10.96
N ARG A 163 -2.00 -5.59 11.41
CA ARG A 163 -0.72 -5.13 10.86
C ARG A 163 0.41 -5.74 11.67
N ILE A 164 1.39 -6.30 10.99
CA ILE A 164 2.56 -6.94 11.59
C ILE A 164 3.80 -6.18 11.13
N LYS A 165 4.68 -5.81 12.06
CA LYS A 165 5.86 -4.96 11.80
C LYS A 165 7.14 -5.66 12.27
N PRO A 166 7.68 -6.63 11.50
CA PRO A 166 8.77 -7.50 11.98
C PRO A 166 10.08 -6.76 12.28
N ILE A 167 10.39 -5.74 11.46
CA ILE A 167 11.65 -4.99 11.55
C ILE A 167 11.58 -3.78 12.49
N LEU A 168 10.54 -3.68 13.31
CA LEU A 168 10.20 -2.46 14.06
C LEU A 168 11.30 -1.92 14.99
N HIS A 169 12.21 -2.81 15.41
CA HIS A 169 13.33 -2.53 16.31
C HIS A 169 14.64 -2.23 15.60
N PHE A 170 14.71 -2.39 14.28
CA PHE A 170 15.90 -2.03 13.51
C PHE A 170 16.05 -0.51 13.41
N THR A 171 17.29 -0.08 13.29
CA THR A 171 17.67 1.32 13.08
C THR A 171 18.35 1.48 11.72
N GLU A 172 18.34 2.70 11.19
CA GLU A 172 19.00 3.00 9.90
C GLU A 172 20.53 2.90 9.98
N ARG A 173 21.07 3.15 11.18
CA ARG A 173 22.49 3.26 11.48
C ARG A 173 22.87 2.32 12.61
#